data_AF-A0A806TTD7-F1
#
_entry.id   AF-A0A806TTD7-F1
#
_cell.length_a   1.000
_cell.length_b   1.000
_cell.length_c   1.000
_cell.angle_alpha   90.00
_cell.angle_beta   90.00
_cell.angle_gamma   90.00
#
_symmetry.space_group_name_H-M   'P 1'
#
loop_
_entity.id
_entity.type
_entity.pdbx_description
1 polymer ?
#
loop_
_entity_poly.entity_id
_entity_poly.type
_entity_poly.pdbx_seq_one_letter_code
_entity_poly.pdbx_strand_id
1 'polypeptide(L)'
;MYKFVQKQLQPLLDAEILTLRPQPQLLSGIGDESPGQTFGEALHGLPTYKMGNVSKGQSKALVKVEKPNSKANVEGVYDQEAVAKGIDNANRLIPGIPGNPTSGDPTKSGKNLLESMGLPRSKSWKGYQAQHIIPSQLNKHPFIGKIGMGMNNSTNGIFLPIPSDDISSLSRHRGFHSVYNNVVRKQFDKMDVNQDIAVLEKQVYELQQKLKKGVGNGLPLYKTKINNIEEFYKSGKNKKLPVWNRGGGATEELWER
;
A
#
# COMPACT_ATOMS: atom_id res chain seq x y z
N MET A 1 -29.47 20.53 19.32
CA MET A 1 -29.68 20.55 17.85
C MET A 1 -28.89 19.47 17.11
N TYR A 2 -27.61 19.18 17.46
CA TYR A 2 -26.80 18.14 16.80
C TYR A 2 -27.29 16.69 17.01
N LYS A 3 -27.84 16.36 18.18
CA LYS A 3 -28.40 15.01 18.46
C LYS A 3 -29.69 14.66 17.69
N PHE A 4 -30.41 15.66 17.15
CA PHE A 4 -31.67 15.43 16.43
C PHE A 4 -31.43 15.04 14.97
N VAL A 5 -30.46 15.69 14.33
CA VAL A 5 -30.07 15.43 12.93
C VAL A 5 -29.40 14.05 12.78
N GLN A 6 -28.58 13.66 13.76
CA GLN A 6 -27.89 12.37 13.74
C GLN A 6 -28.84 11.16 13.89
N LYS A 7 -29.98 11.32 14.59
CA LYS A 7 -30.96 10.25 14.82
C LYS A 7 -31.89 10.00 13.62
N GLN A 8 -32.01 10.97 12.71
CA GLN A 8 -32.88 10.89 11.52
C GLN A 8 -32.15 10.40 10.26
N LEU A 9 -30.82 10.58 10.18
CA LEU A 9 -30.01 10.19 9.02
C LEU A 9 -29.39 8.80 9.12
N GLN A 10 -29.24 8.25 10.33
CA GLN A 10 -28.63 6.93 10.55
C GLN A 10 -29.39 5.77 9.86
N PRO A 11 -30.74 5.68 9.91
CA PRO A 11 -31.46 4.57 9.28
C PRO A 11 -31.41 4.59 7.74
N LEU A 12 -31.21 5.76 7.13
CA LEU A 12 -31.12 5.93 5.68
C LEU A 12 -29.73 5.53 5.14
N LEU A 13 -28.67 5.81 5.91
CA LEU A 13 -27.31 5.36 5.60
C LEU A 13 -27.15 3.84 5.73
N ASP A 14 -27.83 3.22 6.70
CA ASP A 14 -27.76 1.77 6.93
C ASP A 14 -28.53 0.97 5.86
N ALA A 15 -29.59 1.55 5.26
CA ALA A 15 -30.37 0.92 4.19
C ALA A 15 -29.70 0.95 2.81
N GLU A 16 -28.85 1.95 2.54
CA GLU A 16 -28.17 2.14 1.25
C GLU A 16 -26.82 1.39 1.17
N ILE A 17 -26.20 1.10 2.32
CA ILE A 17 -24.97 0.29 2.40
C ILE A 17 -25.24 -1.22 2.19
N LEU A 18 -26.48 -1.69 2.39
CA LEU A 18 -26.84 -3.09 2.17
C LEU A 18 -26.99 -3.46 0.68
N THR A 19 -27.24 -2.49 -0.21
CA THR A 19 -27.58 -2.73 -1.62
C THR A 19 -26.41 -2.60 -2.60
N LEU A 20 -25.21 -2.24 -2.11
CA LEU A 20 -24.01 -2.07 -2.94
C LEU A 20 -22.89 -3.09 -2.66
N ARG A 21 -23.24 -4.28 -2.13
CA ARG A 21 -22.29 -5.41 -2.12
C ARG A 21 -22.28 -6.10 -3.49
N PRO A 22 -21.12 -6.30 -4.13
CA PRO A 22 -20.99 -7.31 -5.16
C PRO A 22 -21.33 -8.68 -4.56
N GLN A 23 -22.22 -9.43 -5.22
CA GLN A 23 -22.45 -10.84 -4.94
C GLN A 23 -21.11 -11.60 -5.11
N PRO A 24 -20.64 -12.36 -4.11
CA PRO A 24 -19.48 -13.23 -4.31
C PRO A 24 -19.84 -14.33 -5.32
N GLN A 25 -19.05 -14.43 -6.38
CA GLN A 25 -19.05 -15.65 -7.18
C GLN A 25 -18.53 -16.78 -6.29
N LEU A 26 -19.34 -17.83 -6.15
CA LEU A 26 -19.02 -19.04 -5.41
C LEU A 26 -17.70 -19.63 -5.92
N LEU A 27 -16.64 -19.48 -5.13
CA LEU A 27 -15.49 -20.37 -5.20
C LEU A 27 -15.48 -21.17 -3.89
N SER A 28 -15.93 -22.40 -4.00
CA SER A 28 -15.94 -23.39 -2.92
C SER A 28 -14.52 -23.63 -2.40
N GLY A 29 -14.29 -23.39 -1.11
CA GLY A 29 -13.17 -23.99 -0.40
C GLY A 29 -12.54 -23.17 0.72
N ILE A 30 -12.97 -23.49 1.96
CA ILE A 30 -12.18 -23.50 3.20
C ILE A 30 -12.08 -22.16 3.97
N GLY A 31 -12.78 -22.13 5.12
CA GLY A 31 -12.29 -21.55 6.38
C GLY A 31 -13.00 -20.29 6.89
N ASP A 32 -13.96 -20.46 7.78
CA ASP A 32 -14.66 -19.40 8.53
C ASP A 32 -13.70 -18.45 9.27
N GLU A 33 -13.77 -17.14 8.98
CA GLU A 33 -13.18 -16.09 9.80
C GLU A 33 -14.21 -15.53 10.79
N SER A 34 -13.87 -15.58 12.08
CA SER A 34 -14.68 -15.04 13.19
C SER A 34 -14.66 -13.50 13.22
N PRO A 35 -15.77 -12.83 13.57
CA PRO A 35 -15.87 -11.38 13.60
C PRO A 35 -15.25 -10.82 14.89
N GLY A 36 -14.20 -9.99 14.79
CA GLY A 36 -13.72 -9.27 15.97
C GLY A 36 -12.35 -8.60 15.92
N GLN A 37 -11.58 -8.68 14.84
CA GLN A 37 -10.23 -8.09 14.84
C GLN A 37 -10.22 -6.60 14.48
N THR A 38 -9.83 -5.78 15.44
CA THR A 38 -9.53 -4.35 15.24
C THR A 38 -8.22 -4.18 14.45
N PHE A 39 -8.01 -3.03 13.80
CA PHE A 39 -6.89 -2.79 12.87
C PHE A 39 -5.48 -3.07 13.48
N GLY A 40 -5.36 -3.07 14.81
CA GLY A 40 -4.09 -3.04 15.54
C GLY A 40 -3.73 -4.33 16.19
N GLU A 41 -4.75 -5.14 16.50
CA GLU A 41 -4.56 -6.56 16.70
C GLU A 41 -3.92 -7.19 15.45
N ALA A 42 -4.16 -6.63 14.26
CA ALA A 42 -3.50 -7.07 13.04
C ALA A 42 -2.03 -6.64 12.92
N LEU A 43 -1.57 -5.53 13.51
CA LEU A 43 -0.17 -5.09 13.43
C LEU A 43 0.73 -5.73 14.50
N HIS A 44 0.16 -6.08 15.65
CA HIS A 44 0.86 -6.88 16.67
C HIS A 44 0.97 -8.37 16.31
N GLY A 45 0.15 -8.86 15.36
CA GLY A 45 0.05 -10.27 14.98
C GLY A 45 0.92 -10.73 13.81
N LEU A 46 2.13 -10.18 13.60
CA LEU A 46 3.07 -10.82 12.67
C LEU A 46 3.50 -12.18 13.28
N PRO A 47 3.18 -13.32 12.65
CA PRO A 47 3.50 -14.62 13.24
C PRO A 47 5.01 -14.80 13.31
N THR A 48 5.55 -15.09 14.49
CA THR A 48 6.91 -15.63 14.63
C THR A 48 6.90 -17.06 14.11
N TYR A 49 7.35 -17.28 12.87
CA TYR A 49 7.47 -18.62 12.30
C TYR A 49 8.66 -19.35 12.91
N LYS A 50 8.40 -20.49 13.56
CA LYS A 50 9.41 -21.48 13.93
C LYS A 50 9.55 -22.46 12.75
N MET A 51 10.78 -22.65 12.28
CA MET A 51 11.07 -23.46 11.10
C MET A 51 11.06 -24.95 11.45
N GLY A 52 10.25 -25.74 10.73
CA GLY A 52 10.42 -27.18 10.62
C GLY A 52 11.40 -27.49 9.48
N ASN A 53 12.31 -28.44 9.69
CA ASN A 53 13.34 -28.82 8.73
C ASN A 53 12.72 -29.31 7.40
N VAL A 54 13.07 -28.70 6.27
CA VAL A 54 12.72 -29.20 4.93
C VAL A 54 13.99 -29.67 4.21
N SER A 55 13.95 -30.95 3.82
CA SER A 55 15.01 -31.68 3.13
C SER A 55 15.19 -31.19 1.68
N LYS A 56 16.45 -31.05 1.25
CA LYS A 56 16.84 -30.75 -0.15
C LYS A 56 16.58 -31.97 -1.03
N GLY A 57 15.77 -31.81 -2.08
CA GLY A 57 15.55 -32.87 -3.06
C GLY A 57 15.04 -32.37 -4.42
N GLN A 58 15.98 -32.27 -5.36
CA GLN A 58 15.89 -32.59 -6.80
C GLN A 58 14.72 -32.06 -7.67
N SER A 59 15.08 -31.37 -8.77
CA SER A 59 14.36 -31.47 -10.05
C SER A 59 15.33 -31.29 -11.22
N LYS A 60 15.62 -32.41 -11.90
CA LYS A 60 16.09 -32.48 -13.28
C LYS A 60 14.86 -32.78 -14.15
N ALA A 61 14.58 -32.00 -15.19
CA ALA A 61 14.04 -32.49 -16.46
C ALA A 61 14.06 -31.38 -17.51
N LEU A 62 14.86 -31.64 -18.55
CA LEU A 62 15.00 -30.88 -19.78
C LEU A 62 13.91 -31.36 -20.75
N VAL A 63 13.09 -30.46 -21.30
CA VAL A 63 12.36 -30.72 -22.55
C VAL A 63 12.49 -29.52 -23.48
N LYS A 64 13.01 -29.82 -24.67
CA LYS A 64 13.35 -28.94 -25.79
C LYS A 64 12.16 -28.95 -26.74
N VAL A 65 11.56 -27.79 -27.05
CA VAL A 65 10.56 -27.64 -28.13
C VAL A 65 10.85 -26.37 -28.93
N GLU A 66 10.65 -26.52 -30.24
CA GLU A 66 11.16 -25.75 -31.36
C GLU A 66 10.56 -24.35 -31.53
N LYS A 67 11.32 -23.47 -32.19
CA LYS A 67 10.88 -22.14 -32.66
C LYS A 67 10.10 -22.26 -33.97
N PRO A 68 9.15 -21.36 -34.23
CA PRO A 68 8.96 -20.84 -35.58
C PRO A 68 9.19 -19.32 -35.67
N ASN A 69 9.78 -18.94 -36.80
CA ASN A 69 10.03 -17.58 -37.29
C ASN A 69 8.73 -16.81 -37.54
N SER A 70 8.68 -15.54 -37.13
CA SER A 70 8.09 -14.48 -37.95
C SER A 70 8.67 -13.11 -37.58
N LYS A 71 9.13 -12.40 -38.62
CA LYS A 71 9.70 -11.06 -38.56
C LYS A 71 8.57 -10.02 -38.56
N ALA A 72 8.62 -9.07 -37.64
CA ALA A 72 8.03 -7.74 -37.83
C ALA A 72 8.87 -6.72 -37.04
N ASN A 73 9.31 -5.67 -37.75
CA ASN A 73 10.16 -4.58 -37.24
C ASN A 73 9.47 -3.81 -36.11
N VAL A 74 10.20 -3.57 -35.01
CA VAL A 74 9.88 -2.56 -34.00
C VAL A 74 11.14 -1.74 -33.75
N GLU A 75 11.17 -0.50 -34.24
CA GLU A 75 12.09 0.52 -33.77
C GLU A 75 11.48 1.22 -32.55
N GLY A 76 12.23 1.29 -31.45
CA GLY A 76 11.77 1.98 -30.24
C GLY A 76 12.61 1.75 -28.99
N VAL A 77 13.92 2.02 -29.08
CA VAL A 77 14.86 2.44 -28.02
C VAL A 77 14.97 1.59 -26.74
N TYR A 78 16.15 1.00 -26.60
CA TYR A 78 16.59 0.14 -25.51
C TYR A 78 17.11 0.95 -24.32
N ASP A 79 16.47 0.84 -23.16
CA ASP A 79 17.15 1.01 -21.87
C ASP A 79 17.57 -0.38 -21.38
N GLN A 80 18.85 -0.71 -21.61
CA GLN A 80 19.48 -1.93 -21.13
C GLN A 80 19.76 -1.79 -19.62
N GLU A 81 18.82 -2.23 -18.78
CA GLU A 81 19.14 -2.66 -17.41
C GLU A 81 19.54 -4.14 -17.44
N ALA A 82 20.71 -4.42 -16.85
CA ALA A 82 21.47 -5.64 -16.95
C ALA A 82 20.64 -6.93 -16.73
N VAL A 83 20.86 -7.89 -17.61
CA VAL A 83 20.42 -9.28 -17.53
C VAL A 83 21.07 -9.95 -16.31
N ALA A 84 20.42 -9.85 -15.15
CA ALA A 84 20.67 -10.74 -14.02
C ALA A 84 19.84 -12.01 -14.24
N LYS A 85 20.54 -13.15 -14.30
CA LYS A 85 19.99 -14.49 -14.48
C LYS A 85 18.78 -14.72 -13.56
N GLY A 86 17.71 -15.24 -14.16
CA GLY A 86 16.39 -15.44 -13.56
C GLY A 86 16.45 -16.12 -12.20
N ILE A 87 16.00 -15.38 -11.20
CA ILE A 87 15.17 -15.93 -10.13
C ILE A 87 13.74 -15.78 -10.64
N ASP A 88 12.97 -16.85 -10.55
CA ASP A 88 11.63 -16.98 -11.12
C ASP A 88 10.68 -15.89 -10.57
N ASN A 89 10.66 -14.72 -11.21
CA ASN A 89 9.84 -13.57 -10.83
C ASN A 89 8.33 -13.86 -10.90
N ALA A 90 7.92 -14.99 -11.47
CA ALA A 90 6.52 -15.38 -11.62
C ALA A 90 5.82 -15.71 -10.28
N ASN A 91 6.56 -16.05 -9.22
CA ASN A 91 6.00 -16.49 -7.93
C ASN A 91 6.28 -15.54 -6.75
N ARG A 92 6.83 -14.35 -7.00
CA ARG A 92 7.17 -13.40 -5.92
C ARG A 92 5.95 -12.61 -5.44
N LEU A 93 5.84 -12.42 -4.12
CA LEU A 93 4.80 -11.55 -3.54
C LEU A 93 5.15 -10.08 -3.66
N ILE A 94 6.46 -9.77 -3.63
CA ILE A 94 6.98 -8.41 -3.75
C ILE A 94 7.78 -8.28 -5.06
N PRO A 95 7.30 -7.48 -6.03
CA PRO A 95 8.03 -7.27 -7.28
C PRO A 95 9.40 -6.63 -7.07
N GLY A 96 10.39 -7.00 -7.89
CA GLY A 96 11.75 -6.45 -7.87
C GLY A 96 12.82 -7.50 -8.18
N ILE A 97 14.06 -7.28 -7.74
CA ILE A 97 15.18 -8.22 -7.90
C ILE A 97 15.93 -8.29 -6.57
N PRO A 98 16.01 -9.45 -5.86
CA PRO A 98 16.67 -9.54 -4.57
C PRO A 98 18.08 -8.94 -4.56
N GLY A 99 18.42 -8.22 -3.50
CA GLY A 99 19.68 -7.48 -3.38
C GLY A 99 19.73 -6.14 -4.13
N ASN A 100 18.74 -5.83 -4.99
CA ASN A 100 18.75 -4.64 -5.84
C ASN A 100 17.44 -3.83 -5.73
N PRO A 101 17.18 -3.15 -4.59
CA PRO A 101 16.01 -2.29 -4.46
C PRO A 101 16.12 -1.06 -5.36
N THR A 102 14.99 -0.62 -5.89
CA THR A 102 14.94 0.62 -6.70
C THR A 102 14.66 1.85 -5.82
N SER A 103 15.06 3.03 -6.27
CA SER A 103 14.65 4.30 -5.65
C SER A 103 13.19 4.63 -5.96
N GLY A 104 12.57 5.48 -5.13
CA GLY A 104 11.25 6.03 -5.43
C GLY A 104 11.31 7.21 -6.39
N ASP A 105 10.35 7.24 -7.30
CA ASP A 105 10.02 8.35 -8.18
C ASP A 105 8.48 8.47 -8.24
N PRO A 106 7.88 9.52 -7.66
CA PRO A 106 6.44 9.72 -7.66
C PRO A 106 5.82 9.80 -9.08
N THR A 107 6.58 10.29 -10.07
CA THR A 107 6.12 10.37 -11.46
C THR A 107 6.07 8.98 -12.08
N LYS A 108 7.14 8.18 -11.92
CA LYS A 108 7.16 6.78 -12.39
C LYS A 108 6.09 5.96 -11.70
N SER A 109 5.92 6.13 -10.38
CA SER A 109 4.86 5.48 -9.60
C SER A 109 3.45 5.83 -10.11
N GLY A 110 3.16 7.11 -10.34
CA GLY A 110 1.87 7.55 -10.88
C GLY A 110 1.56 6.95 -12.25
N LYS A 111 2.55 6.91 -13.16
CA LYS A 111 2.39 6.28 -14.47
C LYS A 111 2.12 4.77 -14.37
N ASN A 112 2.85 4.07 -13.50
CA ASN A 112 2.66 2.64 -13.27
C ASN A 112 1.29 2.34 -12.64
N LEU A 113 0.78 3.21 -11.76
CA LEU A 113 -0.56 3.08 -11.20
C LEU A 113 -1.65 3.23 -12.26
N LEU A 114 -1.56 4.22 -13.14
CA LEU A 114 -2.50 4.36 -14.25
C LEU A 114 -2.55 3.11 -15.13
N GLU A 115 -1.39 2.63 -15.53
CA GLU A 115 -1.28 1.42 -16.35
C GLU A 115 -1.91 0.20 -15.66
N SER A 116 -1.69 0.04 -14.35
CA SER A 116 -2.32 -1.05 -13.58
C SER A 116 -3.85 -0.95 -13.49
N MET A 117 -4.41 0.24 -13.72
CA MET A 117 -5.85 0.50 -13.80
C MET A 117 -6.39 0.40 -15.24
N GLY A 118 -5.56 -0.02 -16.21
CA GLY A 118 -5.94 -0.07 -17.63
C GLY A 118 -6.00 1.30 -18.30
N LEU A 119 -5.39 2.32 -17.71
CA LEU A 119 -5.37 3.68 -18.25
C LEU A 119 -4.03 3.99 -18.94
N PRO A 120 -4.02 4.83 -19.99
CA PRO A 120 -2.78 5.26 -20.62
C PRO A 120 -1.85 5.95 -19.62
N ARG A 121 -0.56 5.62 -19.66
CA ARG A 121 0.48 6.25 -18.80
C ARG A 121 0.58 7.77 -18.97
N SER A 122 0.08 8.31 -20.09
CA SER A 122 0.02 9.75 -20.39
C SER A 122 -1.21 10.45 -19.80
N LYS A 123 -2.18 9.71 -19.24
CA LYS A 123 -3.40 10.30 -18.68
C LYS A 123 -3.05 11.18 -17.48
N SER A 124 -3.80 12.28 -17.31
CA SER A 124 -3.67 13.13 -16.13
C SER A 124 -4.34 12.51 -14.91
N TRP A 125 -3.72 12.63 -13.74
CA TRP A 125 -4.29 12.29 -12.42
C TRP A 125 -4.49 13.55 -11.56
N LYS A 126 -4.88 14.67 -12.19
CA LYS A 126 -5.14 15.94 -11.49
C LYS A 126 -6.12 15.73 -10.33
N GLY A 127 -5.78 16.29 -9.16
CA GLY A 127 -6.55 16.10 -7.93
C GLY A 127 -6.05 14.94 -7.06
N TYR A 128 -5.08 14.16 -7.53
CA TYR A 128 -4.49 13.04 -6.79
C TYR A 128 -2.97 13.13 -6.72
N GLN A 129 -2.37 12.40 -5.80
CA GLN A 129 -0.95 12.09 -5.77
C GLN A 129 -0.73 10.59 -5.59
N ALA A 130 0.27 10.06 -6.28
CA ALA A 130 0.76 8.72 -6.03
C ALA A 130 1.44 8.69 -4.64
N GLN A 131 0.93 7.82 -3.77
CA GLN A 131 1.49 7.51 -2.47
C GLN A 131 2.17 6.15 -2.55
N HIS A 132 3.41 6.06 -2.07
CA HIS A 132 4.05 4.78 -1.82
C HIS A 132 3.52 4.19 -0.51
N ILE A 133 3.04 2.94 -0.53
CA ILE A 133 2.56 2.23 0.66
C ILE A 133 3.74 1.88 1.58
N ILE A 134 4.77 1.24 1.03
CA ILE A 134 6.09 1.20 1.66
C ILE A 134 6.85 2.45 1.22
N PRO A 135 7.16 3.39 2.13
CA PRO A 135 7.78 4.66 1.78
C PRO A 135 9.11 4.48 1.05
N SER A 136 9.29 5.22 -0.03
CA SER A 136 10.51 5.16 -0.84
C SER A 136 11.77 5.58 -0.08
N GLN A 137 11.64 6.37 0.98
CA GLN A 137 12.74 6.73 1.89
C GLN A 137 13.33 5.52 2.64
N LEU A 138 12.62 4.38 2.66
CA LEU A 138 13.08 3.14 3.27
C LEU A 138 13.78 2.21 2.26
N ASN A 139 14.08 2.67 1.04
CA ASN A 139 14.74 1.83 0.03
C ASN A 139 16.13 1.33 0.42
N LYS A 140 16.81 2.04 1.33
CA LYS A 140 18.11 1.63 1.90
C LYS A 140 17.97 0.79 3.18
N HIS A 141 16.76 0.49 3.63
CA HIS A 141 16.55 -0.35 4.79
C HIS A 141 17.06 -1.78 4.52
N PRO A 142 17.78 -2.45 5.44
CA PRO A 142 18.37 -3.77 5.17
C PRO A 142 17.38 -4.81 4.63
N PHE A 143 16.15 -4.81 5.15
CA PHE A 143 15.07 -5.67 4.63
C PHE A 143 14.75 -5.42 3.17
N ILE A 144 14.58 -4.16 2.82
CA ILE A 144 14.25 -3.75 1.45
C ILE A 144 15.42 -4.04 0.52
N GLY A 145 16.65 -3.82 0.99
CA GLY A 145 17.88 -4.25 0.31
C GLY A 145 17.86 -5.73 -0.02
N LYS A 146 17.62 -6.58 0.99
CA LYS A 146 17.64 -8.04 0.84
C LYS A 146 16.58 -8.55 -0.13
N ILE A 147 15.32 -8.15 0.02
CA ILE A 147 14.24 -8.56 -0.91
C ILE A 147 14.32 -7.84 -2.26
N GLY A 148 15.03 -6.71 -2.32
CA GLY A 148 15.22 -5.91 -3.51
C GLY A 148 13.91 -5.39 -4.12
N MET A 149 13.10 -4.74 -3.29
CA MET A 149 11.76 -4.27 -3.65
C MET A 149 11.79 -3.20 -4.76
N GLY A 150 10.90 -3.34 -5.73
CA GLY A 150 10.60 -2.34 -6.75
C GLY A 150 9.74 -1.20 -6.21
N MET A 151 10.34 -0.12 -5.70
CA MET A 151 9.61 0.98 -5.03
C MET A 151 8.51 1.61 -5.88
N ASN A 152 8.72 1.70 -7.20
CA ASN A 152 7.75 2.32 -8.11
C ASN A 152 6.75 1.33 -8.70
N ASN A 153 6.78 0.06 -8.31
CA ASN A 153 5.80 -0.91 -8.77
C ASN A 153 4.39 -0.50 -8.30
N SER A 154 3.38 -0.69 -9.15
CA SER A 154 2.00 -0.30 -8.87
C SER A 154 1.41 -0.97 -7.63
N THR A 155 1.86 -2.18 -7.28
CA THR A 155 1.47 -2.86 -6.04
C THR A 155 1.84 -2.04 -4.80
N ASN A 156 2.97 -1.32 -4.83
CA ASN A 156 3.44 -0.44 -3.77
C ASN A 156 2.84 0.97 -3.83
N GLY A 157 1.84 1.19 -4.70
CA GLY A 157 1.24 2.50 -4.90
C GLY A 157 -0.25 2.53 -4.61
N ILE A 158 -0.74 3.72 -4.32
CA ILE A 158 -2.16 4.08 -4.38
C ILE A 158 -2.31 5.55 -4.77
N PHE A 159 -3.34 5.89 -5.54
CA PHE A 159 -3.71 7.29 -5.72
C PHE A 159 -4.52 7.77 -4.52
N LEU A 160 -4.02 8.81 -3.86
CA LEU A 160 -4.73 9.49 -2.78
C LEU A 160 -5.12 10.89 -3.22
N PRO A 161 -6.34 11.34 -2.92
CA PRO A 161 -6.76 12.68 -3.28
C PRO A 161 -5.92 13.72 -2.53
N ILE A 162 -5.60 14.81 -3.21
CA ILE A 162 -5.01 15.96 -2.52
C ILE A 162 -6.02 16.50 -1.50
N PRO A 163 -5.57 17.13 -0.41
CA PRO A 163 -6.49 17.75 0.54
C PRO A 163 -7.39 18.78 -0.18
N SER A 164 -8.70 18.60 -0.03
CA SER A 164 -9.77 19.50 -0.50
C SER A 164 -10.85 19.60 0.57
N ASP A 165 -11.81 20.52 0.38
CA ASP A 165 -12.97 20.65 1.27
C ASP A 165 -14.00 19.52 1.09
N ASP A 166 -13.86 18.71 0.04
CA ASP A 166 -14.76 17.59 -0.23
C ASP A 166 -14.62 16.49 0.84
N ILE A 167 -15.68 15.71 1.02
CA ILE A 167 -15.62 14.51 1.84
C ILE A 167 -14.92 13.40 1.03
N SER A 168 -14.01 12.67 1.66
CA SER A 168 -13.40 11.48 1.05
C SER A 168 -13.28 10.38 2.09
N SER A 169 -13.57 9.16 1.66
CA SER A 169 -13.28 7.93 2.40
C SER A 169 -11.79 7.57 2.38
N LEU A 170 -11.01 8.15 1.47
CA LEU A 170 -9.57 7.92 1.35
C LEU A 170 -8.79 8.93 2.20
N SER A 171 -7.59 8.50 2.56
CA SER A 171 -6.61 9.39 3.17
C SER A 171 -6.23 10.51 2.20
N ARG A 172 -5.96 11.69 2.72
CA ARG A 172 -5.46 12.81 1.90
C ARG A 172 -3.94 12.78 1.83
N HIS A 173 -3.37 13.06 0.66
CA HIS A 173 -1.92 13.06 0.45
C HIS A 173 -1.43 14.34 -0.26
N ARG A 174 -0.48 15.02 0.37
CA ARG A 174 0.29 16.13 -0.20
C ARG A 174 1.72 16.13 0.32
N GLY A 175 2.64 15.55 -0.43
CA GLY A 175 4.06 15.52 -0.08
C GLY A 175 4.37 14.72 1.19
N PHE A 176 5.47 15.05 1.87
CA PHE A 176 6.10 14.22 2.89
C PHE A 176 5.31 14.07 4.22
N HIS A 177 5.21 12.84 4.75
CA HIS A 177 4.49 12.48 5.98
C HIS A 177 5.37 11.68 6.96
N SER A 178 5.98 12.37 7.95
CA SER A 178 6.94 11.72 8.85
C SER A 178 6.35 10.65 9.77
N VAL A 179 5.10 10.83 10.25
CA VAL A 179 4.46 9.86 11.17
C VAL A 179 4.29 8.52 10.50
N TYR A 180 3.64 8.50 9.34
CA TYR A 180 3.45 7.29 8.56
C TYR A 180 4.79 6.61 8.24
N ASN A 181 5.76 7.38 7.75
CA ASN A 181 7.09 6.86 7.44
C ASN A 181 7.79 6.23 8.66
N ASN A 182 7.64 6.82 9.84
CA ASN A 182 8.21 6.29 11.07
C ASN A 182 7.52 5.01 11.52
N VAL A 183 6.20 4.91 11.39
CA VAL A 183 5.47 3.67 11.71
C VAL A 183 5.97 2.54 10.82
N VAL A 184 6.04 2.74 9.50
CA VAL A 184 6.51 1.70 8.58
C VAL A 184 7.96 1.30 8.90
N ARG A 185 8.84 2.28 9.20
CA ARG A 185 10.22 1.99 9.63
C ARG A 185 10.25 1.11 10.88
N LYS A 186 9.51 1.48 11.93
CA LYS A 186 9.43 0.72 13.18
C LYS A 186 8.95 -0.71 12.97
N GLN A 187 8.04 -0.94 12.03
CA GLN A 187 7.60 -2.30 11.69
C GLN A 187 8.73 -3.11 11.03
N PHE A 188 9.51 -2.50 10.14
CA PHE A 188 10.69 -3.17 9.59
C PHE A 188 11.81 -3.39 10.61
N ASP A 189 12.03 -2.45 11.54
CA ASP A 189 13.04 -2.58 12.60
C ASP A 189 12.76 -3.77 13.53
N LYS A 190 11.51 -4.25 13.61
CA LYS A 190 11.08 -5.40 14.43
C LYS A 190 11.27 -6.76 13.75
N MET A 191 11.47 -6.79 12.44
CA MET A 191 11.59 -8.05 11.69
C MET A 191 13.02 -8.63 11.87
N ASP A 192 13.23 -9.92 11.57
CA ASP A 192 14.57 -10.54 11.54
C ASP A 192 15.10 -10.67 10.10
N VAL A 193 16.12 -9.87 9.77
CA VAL A 193 16.63 -9.73 8.39
C VAL A 193 17.35 -10.99 7.92
N ASN A 194 17.72 -11.88 8.83
CA ASN A 194 18.47 -13.09 8.50
C ASN A 194 17.59 -14.20 7.92
N GLN A 195 16.26 -14.06 8.00
CA GLN A 195 15.29 -15.03 7.49
C GLN A 195 15.34 -15.16 5.96
N ASP A 196 14.76 -16.25 5.44
CA ASP A 196 14.70 -16.49 3.99
C ASP A 196 13.90 -15.42 3.27
N ILE A 197 14.32 -15.08 2.03
CA ILE A 197 13.70 -14.03 1.21
C ILE A 197 12.20 -14.24 1.07
N ALA A 198 11.74 -15.48 0.85
CA ALA A 198 10.32 -15.78 0.70
C ALA A 198 9.50 -15.39 1.95
N VAL A 199 10.07 -15.53 3.14
CA VAL A 199 9.37 -15.18 4.38
C VAL A 199 9.39 -13.68 4.62
N LEU A 200 10.50 -13.02 4.32
CA LEU A 200 10.60 -11.56 4.33
C LEU A 200 9.61 -10.91 3.36
N GLU A 201 9.47 -11.45 2.15
CA GLU A 201 8.49 -10.99 1.17
C GLU A 201 7.07 -11.10 1.70
N LYS A 202 6.74 -12.23 2.35
CA LYS A 202 5.42 -12.43 2.95
C LYS A 202 5.13 -11.40 4.05
N GLN A 203 6.08 -11.14 4.95
CA GLN A 203 5.93 -10.14 6.01
C GLN A 203 5.73 -8.73 5.44
N VAL A 204 6.51 -8.36 4.42
CA VAL A 204 6.39 -7.06 3.75
C VAL A 204 5.08 -6.95 3.01
N TYR A 205 4.64 -8.02 2.35
CA TYR A 205 3.35 -8.06 1.65
C TYR A 205 2.18 -7.88 2.62
N GLU A 206 2.17 -8.61 3.74
CA GLU A 206 1.14 -8.48 4.77
C GLU A 206 1.09 -7.06 5.36
N LEU A 207 2.26 -6.48 5.66
CA LEU A 207 2.35 -5.08 6.11
C LEU A 207 1.79 -4.12 5.04
N GLN A 208 2.18 -4.30 3.78
CA GLN A 208 1.71 -3.50 2.66
C GLN A 208 0.19 -3.57 2.52
N GLN A 209 -0.44 -4.75 2.65
CA GLN A 209 -1.90 -4.87 2.59
C GLN A 209 -2.59 -4.14 3.75
N LYS A 210 -2.07 -4.27 4.98
CA LYS A 210 -2.61 -3.57 6.16
C LYS A 210 -2.53 -2.06 5.99
N LEU A 211 -1.36 -1.55 5.59
CA LEU A 211 -1.16 -0.12 5.33
C LEU A 211 -2.07 0.38 4.21
N LYS A 212 -2.23 -0.40 3.12
CA LYS A 212 -3.13 -0.06 2.01
C LYS A 212 -4.60 0.01 2.45
N LYS A 213 -5.04 -0.91 3.29
CA LYS A 213 -6.38 -0.86 3.91
C LYS A 213 -6.53 0.38 4.79
N GLY A 214 -5.53 0.70 5.60
CA GLY A 214 -5.58 1.88 6.46
C GLY A 214 -5.71 3.18 5.67
N VAL A 215 -4.87 3.38 4.65
CA VAL A 215 -4.99 4.57 3.80
C VAL A 215 -6.30 4.60 3.00
N GLY A 216 -6.79 3.43 2.58
CA GLY A 216 -8.07 3.25 1.90
C GLY A 216 -9.29 3.55 2.78
N ASN A 217 -9.14 3.44 4.09
CA ASN A 217 -10.16 3.75 5.10
C ASN A 217 -10.02 5.16 5.70
N GLY A 218 -9.15 6.00 5.14
CA GLY A 218 -9.03 7.40 5.56
C GLY A 218 -8.13 7.64 6.76
N LEU A 219 -7.30 6.67 7.17
CA LEU A 219 -6.35 6.92 8.27
C LEU A 219 -5.39 8.08 7.91
N PRO A 220 -5.30 9.11 8.75
CA PRO A 220 -4.55 10.31 8.41
C PRO A 220 -3.05 10.04 8.30
N LEU A 221 -2.40 10.61 7.29
CA LEU A 221 -0.93 10.54 7.13
C LEU A 221 -0.18 11.62 7.91
N TYR A 222 -0.84 12.74 8.22
CA TYR A 222 -0.22 13.94 8.82
C TYR A 222 -0.72 14.20 10.24
N LYS A 223 0.21 14.59 11.14
CA LYS A 223 -0.16 15.12 12.47
C LYS A 223 -1.16 16.27 12.33
N THR A 224 -2.05 16.40 13.29
CA THR A 224 -2.84 17.63 13.41
C THR A 224 -1.90 18.80 13.72
N LYS A 225 -2.14 19.94 13.06
CA LYS A 225 -1.54 21.22 13.44
C LYS A 225 -2.46 22.04 14.36
N ILE A 226 -3.63 21.47 14.69
CA ILE A 226 -4.62 22.06 15.58
C ILE A 226 -4.41 21.47 16.97
N ASN A 227 -4.10 22.34 17.94
CA ASN A 227 -3.87 21.95 19.34
C ASN A 227 -5.19 21.64 20.07
N ASN A 228 -6.18 22.53 19.98
CA ASN A 228 -7.51 22.36 20.56
C ASN A 228 -8.57 22.49 19.45
N ILE A 229 -9.17 21.36 19.09
CA ILE A 229 -10.17 21.28 18.01
C ILE A 229 -11.41 22.09 18.36
N GLU A 230 -11.88 22.02 19.62
CA GLU A 230 -13.08 22.70 20.05
C GLU A 230 -12.91 24.23 19.98
N GLU A 231 -11.80 24.74 20.50
CA GLU A 231 -11.48 26.17 20.41
C GLU A 231 -11.32 26.60 18.96
N PHE A 232 -10.64 25.80 18.12
CA PHE A 232 -10.41 26.10 16.71
C PHE A 232 -11.70 26.35 15.92
N TYR A 233 -12.74 25.57 16.19
CA TYR A 233 -14.05 25.77 15.57
C TYR A 233 -14.84 26.90 16.24
N LYS A 234 -14.86 26.98 17.59
CA LYS A 234 -15.58 28.05 18.31
C LYS A 234 -15.06 29.45 17.97
N SER A 235 -13.76 29.59 17.78
CA SER A 235 -13.14 30.89 17.46
C SER A 235 -13.19 31.24 15.97
N GLY A 236 -13.79 30.40 15.12
CA GLY A 236 -13.85 30.60 13.66
C GLY A 236 -12.50 30.50 12.94
N LYS A 237 -11.44 29.96 13.58
CA LYS A 237 -10.11 29.80 12.97
C LYS A 237 -10.15 28.86 11.76
N ASN A 238 -11.10 27.94 11.72
CA ASN A 238 -11.38 27.08 10.56
C ASN A 238 -11.67 27.86 9.27
N LYS A 239 -12.24 29.07 9.33
CA LYS A 239 -12.48 29.91 8.16
C LYS A 239 -11.19 30.55 7.60
N LYS A 240 -10.14 30.64 8.43
CA LYS A 240 -8.87 31.28 8.08
C LYS A 240 -7.77 30.27 7.76
N LEU A 241 -7.79 29.09 8.41
CA LEU A 241 -6.85 28.02 8.16
C LEU A 241 -7.49 27.00 7.18
N PRO A 242 -7.04 26.95 5.93
CA PRO A 242 -7.61 26.04 4.95
C PRO A 242 -7.35 24.57 5.31
N VAL A 243 -8.21 23.65 4.85
CA VAL A 243 -8.19 22.22 5.22
C VAL A 243 -6.80 21.60 5.06
N TRP A 244 -6.08 21.92 3.99
CA TRP A 244 -4.74 21.39 3.73
C TRP A 244 -3.68 21.77 4.78
N ASN A 245 -3.91 22.86 5.52
CA ASN A 245 -3.01 23.32 6.58
C ASN A 245 -3.43 22.85 7.98
N ARG A 246 -4.53 22.11 8.11
CA ARG A 246 -5.02 21.63 9.41
C ARG A 246 -4.31 20.34 9.87
N GLY A 247 -3.83 19.53 8.94
CA GLY A 247 -3.35 18.17 9.22
C GLY A 247 -4.49 17.18 9.42
N GLY A 248 -4.16 15.90 9.62
CA GLY A 248 -5.16 14.82 9.70
C GLY A 248 -5.32 14.18 11.09
N GLY A 249 -4.46 14.53 12.05
CA GLY A 249 -4.48 13.89 13.38
C GLY A 249 -3.73 12.55 13.44
N ALA A 250 -2.84 12.28 12.48
CA ALA A 250 -2.00 11.07 12.51
C ALA A 250 -1.18 11.00 13.79
N THR A 251 -1.24 9.85 14.46
CA THR A 251 -0.34 9.45 15.54
C THR A 251 0.25 8.08 15.21
N GLU A 252 1.40 7.77 15.78
CA GLU A 252 1.99 6.43 15.60
C GLU A 252 1.07 5.37 16.21
N GLU A 253 0.51 5.64 17.40
CA GLU A 253 -0.47 4.78 18.06
C GLU A 253 -1.68 4.49 17.15
N LEU A 254 -2.26 5.50 16.49
CA LEU A 254 -3.41 5.29 15.60
C LEU A 254 -3.09 4.35 14.43
N TRP A 255 -1.85 4.39 13.95
CA TRP A 255 -1.37 3.54 12.87
C TRP A 255 -0.88 2.18 13.34
N GLU A 256 -0.68 1.98 14.65
CA GLU A 256 -0.30 0.71 15.27
C GLU A 256 -1.51 -0.02 15.89
N ARG A 257 -2.61 0.72 16.10
CA ARG A 257 -3.98 0.30 16.44
C ARG A 257 -4.74 -0.30 15.29
#